data_AF-A0A3Z7WNT2-F1
#
_entry.id   AF-A0A3Z7WNT2-F1
#
_cell.length_a   1.000
_cell.length_b   1.000
_cell.length_c   1.000
_cell.angle_alpha   90.00
_cell.angle_beta   90.00
_cell.angle_gamma   90.00
#
_symmetry.space_group_name_H-M   'P 1'
#
loop_
_entity.id
_entity.type
_entity.pdbx_description
1 polymer ?
#
loop_
_entity_poly.entity_id
_entity_poly.type
_entity_poly.pdbx_seq_one_letter_code
_entity_poly.pdbx_strand_id
1 'polypeptide(L)'
;MVAVNQWSMAADSAEILYRQCQAGVSTVAQRKCYPAAERQSEAELVAAEKKARLSLTQMESISEGSRSLHPVRAFDRAELLYRKFRTAERERVMASYGSGNGGDLAAYQVVIEMNLARINLLK
;
A
#
# COMPACT_ATOMS: atom_id res chain seq x y z
N MET A 1 -17.22 30.08 11.69
CA MET A 1 -17.46 28.99 10.72
C MET A 1 -16.13 28.28 10.50
N VAL A 2 -16.00 27.05 10.98
CA VAL A 2 -14.77 26.26 10.82
C VAL A 2 -14.75 25.77 9.38
N ALA A 3 -13.81 26.29 8.58
CA ALA A 3 -13.54 25.77 7.26
C ALA A 3 -13.09 24.31 7.41
N VAL A 4 -14.00 23.39 7.11
CA VAL A 4 -13.66 22.00 6.84
C VAL A 4 -12.83 22.06 5.57
N ASN A 5 -11.50 21.99 5.68
CA ASN A 5 -10.65 21.79 4.52
C ASN A 5 -11.15 20.52 3.83
N GLN A 6 -11.86 20.70 2.71
CA GLN A 6 -12.14 19.65 1.75
C GLN A 6 -10.79 19.28 1.15
N TRP A 7 -10.20 18.19 1.62
CA TRP A 7 -9.17 17.47 0.87
C TRP A 7 -9.88 16.73 -0.27
N SER A 8 -10.51 17.47 -1.19
CA SER A 8 -11.04 16.95 -2.46
C SER A 8 -10.04 17.23 -3.58
N MET A 9 -8.78 16.93 -3.34
CA MET A 9 -7.84 16.71 -4.43
C MET A 9 -7.85 15.21 -4.63
N ALA A 10 -8.51 14.74 -5.68
CA ALA A 10 -8.25 13.41 -6.20
C ALA A 10 -6.76 13.41 -6.60
N ALA A 11 -5.88 13.06 -5.68
CA ALA A 11 -4.49 12.88 -6.00
C ALA A 11 -4.41 11.76 -7.03
N ASP A 12 -3.74 12.00 -8.15
CA ASP A 12 -3.63 11.03 -9.26
C ASP A 12 -2.96 9.72 -8.82
N SER A 13 -2.23 9.73 -7.69
CA SER A 13 -1.67 8.54 -7.07
C SER A 13 -1.56 8.65 -5.54
N ALA A 14 -1.48 7.49 -4.89
CA ALA A 14 -1.21 7.34 -3.46
C ALA A 14 0.10 8.00 -3.05
N GLU A 15 1.10 7.97 -3.93
CA GLU A 15 2.40 8.61 -3.69
C GLU A 15 2.27 10.13 -3.59
N ILE A 16 1.53 10.75 -4.51
CA ILE A 16 1.27 12.20 -4.47
C ILE A 16 0.48 12.56 -3.21
N LEU A 17 -0.58 11.81 -2.90
CA LEU A 17 -1.38 12.03 -1.69
C LEU A 17 -0.53 11.91 -0.43
N TYR A 18 0.33 10.89 -0.36
CA TYR A 18 1.21 10.68 0.78
C TYR A 18 2.21 11.82 0.95
N ARG A 19 2.86 12.29 -0.12
CA ARG A 19 3.75 13.46 -0.08
C ARG A 19 3.01 14.73 0.36
N GLN A 20 1.78 14.94 -0.09
CA GLN A 20 0.93 16.04 0.37
C GLN A 20 0.60 15.92 1.86
N CYS A 21 0.28 14.71 2.34
CA CYS A 21 0.08 14.48 3.76
C CYS A 21 1.34 14.81 4.57
N GLN A 22 2.52 14.36 4.11
CA GLN A 22 3.81 14.62 4.77
C GLN A 22 4.11 16.12 4.88
N ALA A 23 3.79 16.89 3.82
CA ALA A 23 3.94 18.35 3.79
C ALA A 23 2.96 19.11 4.72
N GLY A 24 2.03 18.41 5.38
CA GLY A 24 1.09 19.01 6.33
C GLY A 24 1.78 19.73 7.49
N VAL A 25 1.21 20.88 7.90
CA VAL A 25 1.80 21.82 8.88
C VAL A 25 1.94 21.25 10.31
N SER A 26 1.30 20.12 10.61
CA SER A 26 1.38 19.49 11.94
C SER A 26 1.14 17.98 11.90
N THR A 27 1.58 17.28 12.96
CA THR A 27 1.32 15.84 13.17
C THR A 27 -0.17 15.52 13.29
N VAL A 28 -0.99 16.46 13.78
CA VAL A 28 -2.46 16.32 13.83
C VAL A 28 -3.05 16.33 12.42
N ALA A 29 -2.54 17.20 11.53
CA ALA A 29 -2.97 17.23 10.14
C ALA A 29 -2.55 15.95 9.40
N GLN A 30 -1.31 15.49 9.61
CA GLN A 30 -0.81 14.24 9.06
C GLN A 30 -1.68 13.04 9.47
N ARG A 31 -2.00 12.90 10.75
CA ARG A 31 -2.88 11.84 11.27
C ARG A 31 -4.27 11.81 10.64
N LYS A 32 -4.82 12.97 10.27
CA LYS A 32 -6.11 13.04 9.57
C LYS A 32 -5.99 12.64 8.10
N CYS A 33 -4.83 12.86 7.48
CA CYS A 33 -4.58 12.61 6.07
C CYS A 33 -4.12 11.18 5.76
N TYR A 34 -3.22 10.62 6.57
CA TYR A 34 -2.59 9.32 6.34
C TYR A 34 -3.58 8.15 6.15
N PRO A 35 -4.72 8.06 6.86
CA PRO A 35 -5.71 7.03 6.59
C PRO A 35 -6.31 7.07 5.18
N ALA A 36 -6.35 8.25 4.53
CA ALA A 36 -6.77 8.36 3.14
C ALA A 36 -5.66 7.90 2.19
N ALA A 37 -4.41 8.30 2.45
CA ALA A 37 -3.24 7.85 1.69
C ALA A 37 -3.04 6.33 1.76
N GLU A 38 -3.22 5.72 2.93
CA GLU A 38 -3.17 4.26 3.10
C GLU A 38 -4.22 3.56 2.24
N ARG A 39 -5.49 3.98 2.32
CA ARG A 39 -6.57 3.41 1.51
C ARG A 39 -6.32 3.54 0.01
N GLN A 40 -5.83 4.70 -0.43
CA GLN A 40 -5.46 4.91 -1.83
C GLN A 40 -4.31 3.98 -2.24
N SER A 41 -3.28 3.83 -1.40
CA SER A 41 -2.14 2.93 -1.67
C SER A 41 -2.55 1.46 -1.73
N GLU A 42 -3.51 1.03 -0.90
CA GLU A 42 -4.04 -0.34 -0.93
C GLU A 42 -4.82 -0.59 -2.23
N ALA A 43 -5.65 0.38 -2.65
CA ALA A 43 -6.40 0.26 -3.90
C ALA A 43 -5.47 0.15 -5.12
N GLU A 44 -4.41 0.97 -5.15
CA GLU A 44 -3.40 0.92 -6.21
C GLU A 44 -2.57 -0.36 -6.18
N LEU A 45 -2.24 -0.87 -4.99
CA LEU A 45 -1.56 -2.15 -4.85
C LEU A 45 -2.42 -3.29 -5.41
N VAL A 46 -3.70 -3.36 -5.05
CA VAL A 46 -4.62 -4.38 -5.58
C VAL A 46 -4.73 -4.29 -7.10
N ALA A 47 -4.77 -3.08 -7.67
CA ALA A 47 -4.77 -2.90 -9.12
C ALA A 47 -3.47 -3.39 -9.78
N ALA A 48 -2.31 -3.10 -9.17
CA ALA A 48 -1.01 -3.56 -9.65
C ALA A 48 -0.88 -5.10 -9.58
N GLU A 49 -1.28 -5.70 -8.45
CA GLU A 49 -1.33 -7.16 -8.26
C GLU A 49 -2.21 -7.83 -9.32
N LYS A 50 -3.41 -7.28 -9.58
CA LYS A 50 -4.31 -7.79 -10.61
C LYS A 50 -3.68 -7.74 -12.00
N LYS A 51 -3.02 -6.64 -12.35
CA LYS A 51 -2.33 -6.50 -13.65
C LYS A 51 -1.19 -7.51 -13.79
N ALA A 52 -0.31 -7.60 -12.80
CA ALA A 52 0.80 -8.56 -12.79
C ALA A 52 0.30 -10.01 -12.92
N ARG A 53 -0.74 -10.37 -12.16
CA ARG A 53 -1.35 -11.71 -12.22
C ARG A 53 -1.93 -12.04 -13.58
N LEU A 54 -2.57 -11.07 -14.27
CA LEU A 54 -3.09 -11.26 -15.63
C LEU A 54 -1.96 -11.55 -16.62
N SER A 55 -0.82 -10.85 -16.52
CA SER A 55 0.35 -11.12 -17.36
C SER A 55 0.91 -12.53 -17.13
N LEU A 56 0.98 -13.00 -15.88
CA LEU A 56 1.39 -14.38 -15.58
C LEU A 56 0.39 -15.41 -16.11
N THR A 57 -0.91 -15.14 -15.98
CA THR A 57 -1.96 -16.01 -16.53
C THR A 57 -1.83 -16.14 -18.05
N GLN A 58 -1.57 -15.03 -18.74
CA GLN A 58 -1.33 -15.04 -20.18
C GLN A 58 -0.07 -15.85 -20.53
N MET A 59 0.98 -15.77 -19.72
CA MET A 59 2.19 -16.56 -19.93
C MET A 59 1.93 -18.07 -19.81
N GLU A 60 1.17 -18.50 -18.80
CA GLU A 60 0.78 -19.91 -18.62
C GLU A 60 -0.17 -20.42 -19.73
N SER A 61 -0.98 -19.53 -20.32
CA SER A 61 -1.91 -19.92 -21.39
C SER A 61 -1.17 -20.19 -22.71
N ILE A 62 -0.09 -19.46 -23.01
CA ILE A 62 0.65 -19.57 -24.27
C ILE A 62 1.89 -20.48 -24.21
N SER A 63 2.37 -20.87 -23.03
CA SER A 63 3.58 -21.70 -22.87
C SER A 63 3.37 -22.86 -21.90
N GLU A 64 3.48 -24.09 -22.41
CA GLU A 64 3.44 -25.30 -21.60
C GLU A 64 4.60 -25.36 -20.58
N GLY A 65 5.79 -24.90 -20.97
CA GLY A 65 6.95 -24.81 -20.09
C GLY A 65 6.77 -23.81 -18.94
N SER A 66 6.05 -22.70 -19.18
CA SER A 66 5.70 -21.77 -18.09
C SER A 66 4.61 -22.37 -17.21
N ARG A 67 3.59 -22.99 -17.81
CA ARG A 67 2.46 -23.61 -17.10
C ARG A 67 2.91 -24.66 -16.09
N SER A 68 3.92 -25.47 -16.42
CA SER A 68 4.45 -26.52 -15.52
C SER A 68 5.17 -25.96 -14.29
N LEU A 69 5.61 -24.69 -14.32
CA LEU A 69 6.24 -24.00 -13.19
C LEU A 69 5.21 -23.28 -12.28
N HIS A 70 3.95 -23.17 -12.72
CA HIS A 70 2.86 -22.52 -11.99
C HIS A 70 3.17 -21.10 -11.46
N PRO A 71 3.69 -20.18 -12.30
CA PRO A 71 4.02 -18.82 -11.87
C PRO A 71 2.84 -18.05 -11.25
N VAL A 72 1.59 -18.28 -11.67
CA VAL A 72 0.42 -17.64 -11.03
C VAL A 72 0.28 -18.09 -9.58
N ARG A 73 0.43 -19.40 -9.32
CA ARG A 73 0.37 -19.95 -7.96
C ARG A 73 1.52 -19.44 -7.09
N ALA A 74 2.72 -19.33 -7.65
CA ALA A 74 3.88 -18.78 -6.96
C ALA A 74 3.66 -17.31 -6.60
N PHE A 75 3.12 -16.52 -7.53
CA PHE A 75 2.76 -15.12 -7.32
C PHE A 75 1.68 -14.95 -6.24
N ASP A 76 0.57 -15.67 -6.35
CA ASP A 76 -0.53 -15.61 -5.37
C ASP A 76 -0.03 -15.94 -3.95
N ARG A 77 0.91 -16.89 -3.82
CA ARG A 77 1.56 -17.21 -2.53
C ARG A 77 2.47 -16.08 -2.04
N ALA A 78 3.23 -15.44 -2.94
CA ALA A 78 4.10 -14.33 -2.59
C ALA A 78 3.31 -13.12 -2.07
N GLU A 79 2.20 -12.76 -2.72
CA GLU A 79 1.34 -11.65 -2.25
C GLU A 79 0.68 -11.95 -0.91
N LEU A 80 0.25 -13.20 -0.68
CA LEU A 80 -0.27 -13.62 0.63
C LEU A 80 0.78 -13.43 1.73
N LEU A 81 2.02 -13.86 1.50
CA LEU A 81 3.12 -13.72 2.46
C LEU A 81 3.48 -12.26 2.69
N TYR A 82 3.50 -11.46 1.63
CA TYR A 82 3.74 -10.02 1.71
C TYR A 82 2.69 -9.33 2.59
N ARG A 83 1.39 -9.62 2.40
CA ARG A 83 0.31 -9.04 3.23
C ARG A 83 0.46 -9.41 4.72
N LYS A 84 0.85 -10.66 5.01
CA LYS A 84 1.15 -11.10 6.38
C LYS A 84 2.35 -10.36 6.96
N PHE A 85 3.44 -10.24 6.21
CA PHE A 85 4.63 -9.50 6.62
C PHE A 85 4.32 -8.03 6.89
N ARG A 86 3.58 -7.36 6.00
CA ARG A 86 3.14 -5.97 6.18
C ARG A 86 2.29 -5.78 7.45
N THR A 87 1.41 -6.73 7.73
CA THR A 87 0.59 -6.70 8.97
C THR A 87 1.47 -6.85 10.20
N ALA A 88 2.38 -7.82 10.22
CA ALA A 88 3.32 -8.01 11.32
C ALA A 88 4.23 -6.79 11.51
N GLU A 89 4.64 -6.13 10.43
CA GLU A 89 5.48 -4.93 10.50
C GLU A 89 4.71 -3.73 11.05
N ARG A 90 3.43 -3.56 10.68
CA ARG A 90 2.53 -2.57 11.30
C ARG A 90 2.45 -2.80 12.81
N GLU A 91 2.24 -4.04 13.25
CA GLU A 91 2.15 -4.40 14.66
C GLU A 91 3.47 -4.14 15.41
N ARG A 92 4.61 -4.49 14.79
CA ARG A 92 5.95 -4.21 15.33
C ARG A 92 6.17 -2.71 15.53
N VAL A 93 5.77 -1.89 14.56
CA VAL A 93 5.86 -0.42 14.64
C VAL A 93 4.96 0.11 15.75
N MET A 94 3.70 -0.34 15.83
CA MET A 94 2.80 0.04 16.94
C MET A 94 3.41 -0.32 18.31
N ALA A 95 4.01 -1.49 18.45
CA ALA A 95 4.66 -1.91 19.69
C ALA A 95 5.91 -1.07 20.04
N SER A 96 6.65 -0.61 19.02
CA SER A 96 7.88 0.18 19.20
C SER A 96 7.61 1.63 19.65
N TYR A 97 6.49 2.21 19.20
CA TYR A 97 6.11 3.60 19.49
C TYR A 97 5.05 3.71 20.60
N GLY A 98 4.50 2.59 21.07
CA GLY A 98 3.46 2.53 22.09
C GLY A 98 2.07 2.91 21.55
N SER A 99 1.06 2.80 22.42
CA SER A 99 -0.32 3.18 22.08
C SER A 99 -0.49 4.69 22.02
N GLY A 100 -1.13 5.20 20.96
CA GLY A 100 -1.54 6.58 20.83
C GLY A 100 -1.11 7.23 19.51
N ASN A 101 -1.28 8.55 19.45
CA ASN A 101 -1.19 9.34 18.22
C ASN A 101 0.13 9.21 17.43
N GLY A 102 1.25 8.95 18.12
CA GLY A 102 2.56 8.75 17.48
C GLY A 102 2.70 7.36 16.86
N GLY A 103 2.21 6.32 17.55
CA GLY A 103 2.21 4.95 17.05
C GLY A 103 1.31 4.78 15.83
N ASP A 104 0.09 5.33 15.88
CA ASP A 104 -0.86 5.25 14.76
C ASP A 104 -0.27 5.90 13.49
N LEU A 105 0.36 7.07 13.64
CA LEU A 105 0.97 7.79 12.53
C LEU A 105 2.11 6.97 11.89
N ALA A 106 3.02 6.43 12.71
CA ALA A 106 4.11 5.59 12.24
C ALA A 106 3.61 4.29 11.58
N ALA A 107 2.54 3.71 12.11
CA ALA A 107 1.92 2.50 11.55
C ALA A 107 1.26 2.74 10.19
N TYR A 108 0.60 3.89 10.00
CA TYR A 108 0.13 4.27 8.66
C TYR A 108 1.31 4.52 7.71
N GLN A 109 2.35 5.20 8.19
CA GLN A 109 3.53 5.52 7.40
C GLN A 109 4.16 4.26 6.80
N VAL A 110 4.44 3.26 7.65
CA VAL A 110 5.10 2.03 7.20
C VAL A 110 4.26 1.25 6.19
N VAL A 111 2.92 1.19 6.39
CA VAL A 111 2.03 0.49 5.45
C VAL A 111 2.01 1.19 4.08
N ILE A 112 1.91 2.52 4.06
CA ILE A 112 1.92 3.30 2.81
C ILE A 112 3.24 3.08 2.06
N GLU A 113 4.38 3.22 2.75
CA GLU A 113 5.69 3.07 2.13
C GLU A 113 5.92 1.66 1.58
N MET A 114 5.53 0.63 2.32
CA MET A 114 5.59 -0.76 1.86
C MET A 114 4.71 -0.97 0.62
N ASN A 115 3.49 -0.45 0.62
CA ASN A 115 2.58 -0.54 -0.53
C ASN A 115 3.16 0.13 -1.77
N LEU A 116 3.68 1.36 -1.63
CA LEU A 116 4.31 2.09 -2.73
C LEU A 116 5.55 1.35 -3.26
N ALA A 117 6.38 0.80 -2.38
CA ALA A 117 7.53 -0.01 -2.77
C ALA A 117 7.10 -1.27 -3.54
N ARG A 118 6.07 -1.98 -3.07
CA ARG A 118 5.54 -3.18 -3.75
C ARG A 118 4.92 -2.82 -5.10
N ILE A 119 4.14 -1.75 -5.19
CA ILE A 119 3.59 -1.24 -6.45
C ILE A 119 4.71 -1.00 -7.47
N ASN A 120 5.82 -0.38 -7.07
CA ASN A 120 6.94 -0.12 -7.97
C ASN A 120 7.67 -1.39 -8.43
N LEU A 121 7.64 -2.47 -7.64
CA LEU A 121 8.17 -3.78 -8.05
C LEU A 121 7.23 -4.55 -8.99
N LEU A 122 5.93 -4.24 -8.98
CA LEU A 122 4.89 -4.91 -9.78
C LEU A 122 4.58 -4.22 -11.12
N LYS A 123 5.06 -2.98 -11.30
CA LYS A 123 4.97 -2.23 -12.56
C LYS A 123 5.89 -2.81 -13.63
#